data_AF-A0A7C2SS00-F1
#
_entry.id   AF-A0A7C2SS00-F1
#
_cell.length_a   1.000
_cell.length_b   1.000
_cell.length_c   1.000
_cell.angle_alpha   90.00
_cell.angle_beta   90.00
_cell.angle_gamma   90.00
#
_symmetry.space_group_name_H-M   'P 1'
#
loop_
_entity.id
_entity.type
_entity.pdbx_description
1 polymer ?
#
loop_
_entity_poly.entity_id
_entity_poly.type
_entity_poly.pdbx_seq_one_letter_code
_entity_poly.pdbx_strand_id
1 'polypeptide(L)'
;MRPLAALTLLALLSTSAHAEVLCITKRSTLKVRTACKATETQADPAALGLQGPEGPPGSVSAPVVRLGAVDTANGGAQYLESTAVCEVGEVAISGGFIVTDGCINLQQYDPTPTPHGGSFPSDDLGNPAEAGETPTAWTVAGLTACGTDNTVQAFALCVAP
;
A
#
# COMPACT_ATOMS: atom_id res chain seq x y z
N MET A 1 2.24 -16.51 37.87
CA MET A 1 3.30 -16.03 36.97
C MET A 1 2.64 -15.10 35.96
N ARG A 2 3.05 -13.82 35.93
CA ARG A 2 2.40 -12.71 35.20
C ARG A 2 3.14 -12.42 33.89
N PRO A 3 2.48 -12.42 32.71
CA PRO A 3 3.01 -11.74 31.53
C PRO A 3 2.07 -10.59 31.14
N LEU A 4 2.16 -9.47 31.86
CA LEU A 4 1.41 -8.24 31.60
C LEU A 4 2.32 -7.10 31.14
N ALA A 5 3.53 -7.42 30.67
CA ALA A 5 4.59 -6.43 30.41
C ALA A 5 4.89 -6.19 28.91
N ALA A 6 4.30 -6.94 27.98
CA ALA A 6 4.65 -6.85 26.55
C ALA A 6 3.79 -5.87 25.74
N LEU A 7 2.63 -5.46 26.25
CA LEU A 7 1.67 -4.64 25.48
C LEU A 7 1.97 -3.13 25.48
N THR A 8 2.93 -2.66 26.27
CA THR A 8 3.25 -1.22 26.41
C THR A 8 4.36 -0.73 25.48
N LEU A 9 5.03 -1.61 24.72
CA LEU A 9 6.24 -1.22 23.97
C LEU A 9 5.98 -0.79 22.51
N LEU A 10 4.81 -1.08 21.92
CA LEU A 10 4.54 -0.82 20.50
C LEU A 10 3.95 0.55 20.16
N ALA A 11 3.72 1.43 21.14
CA ALA A 11 3.17 2.77 20.93
C ALA A 11 4.25 3.87 20.74
N LEU A 12 5.54 3.52 20.79
CA LEU A 12 6.65 4.49 20.78
C LEU A 12 7.31 4.73 19.41
N LEU A 13 6.85 4.10 18.32
CA LEU A 13 7.41 4.32 16.97
C LEU A 13 6.62 5.29 16.09
N SER A 14 5.70 6.07 16.68
CA SER A 14 5.13 7.25 16.00
C SER A 14 6.22 8.30 15.84
N THR A 15 7.06 8.17 14.81
CA THR A 15 7.98 9.23 14.38
C THR A 15 7.12 10.43 14.04
N SER A 16 7.07 11.39 14.96
CA SER A 16 6.39 12.65 14.73
C SER A 16 7.04 13.26 13.48
N ALA A 17 6.26 13.49 12.44
CA ALA A 17 6.69 14.32 11.32
C ALA A 17 6.91 15.73 11.88
N HIS A 18 8.13 15.99 12.36
CA HIS A 18 8.51 17.30 12.86
C HIS A 18 8.49 18.25 11.66
N ALA A 19 7.41 19.01 11.52
CA ALA A 19 7.36 20.10 10.57
C ALA A 19 8.38 21.15 11.02
N GLU A 20 9.55 21.15 10.39
CA GLU A 20 10.53 22.21 10.59
C GLU A 20 10.09 23.45 9.79
N VAL A 21 10.04 24.59 10.47
CA VAL A 21 9.77 25.89 9.90
C VAL A 21 11.05 26.69 9.75
N LEU A 22 11.11 27.47 8.69
CA LEU A 22 12.17 28.42 8.45
C LEU A 22 11.82 29.75 9.12
N CYS A 23 12.69 30.30 9.95
CA CYS A 23 12.43 31.52 10.74
C CYS A 23 13.44 32.61 10.41
N ILE A 24 12.94 33.82 10.11
CA ILE A 24 13.72 35.03 9.89
C ILE A 24 13.95 35.71 11.24
N THR A 25 15.21 35.95 11.59
CA THR A 25 15.55 36.73 12.80
C THR A 25 15.60 38.22 12.50
N LYS A 26 15.60 39.06 13.55
CA LYS A 26 15.82 40.52 13.44
C LYS A 26 17.13 40.93 12.73
N ARG A 27 18.07 40.01 12.56
CA ARG A 27 19.33 40.23 11.83
C ARG A 27 19.28 39.73 10.39
N SER A 28 18.09 39.46 9.86
CA SER A 28 17.88 38.91 8.52
C SER A 28 18.61 37.58 8.27
N THR A 29 18.83 36.79 9.33
CA THR A 29 19.36 35.42 9.20
C THR A 29 18.22 34.42 9.26
N LEU A 30 18.32 33.34 8.49
CA LEU A 30 17.38 32.23 8.48
C LEU A 30 17.82 31.14 9.45
N LYS A 31 16.88 30.61 10.22
CA LYS A 31 17.10 29.49 11.14
C LYS A 31 16.00 28.45 10.97
N VAL A 32 16.38 27.19 10.93
CA VAL A 32 15.43 26.07 10.92
C VAL A 32 15.07 25.75 12.38
N ARG A 33 13.77 25.65 12.68
CA ARG A 33 13.23 25.36 14.01
C ARG A 33 11.95 24.56 13.91
N THR A 34 11.49 23.98 15.02
CA THR A 34 10.14 23.43 15.14
C THR A 34 9.05 24.50 15.23
N ALA A 35 9.39 25.69 15.76
CA ALA A 35 8.53 26.88 15.78
C ALA A 35 9.39 28.15 15.87
N CYS A 36 8.92 29.26 15.31
CA CYS A 36 9.61 30.55 15.41
C CYS A 36 9.45 31.14 16.81
N LYS A 37 10.51 31.81 17.29
CA LYS A 37 10.44 32.57 18.55
C LYS A 37 9.52 33.78 18.39
N ALA A 38 9.04 34.33 19.51
CA ALA A 38 8.20 35.54 19.53
C ALA A 38 8.85 36.78 18.85
N THR A 39 10.17 36.76 18.63
CA THR A 39 10.94 37.83 17.97
C THR A 39 11.39 37.47 16.55
N GLU A 40 10.95 36.33 16.03
CA GLU A 40 11.25 35.81 14.70
C GLU A 40 9.95 35.78 13.87
N THR A 41 10.08 35.85 12.55
CA THR A 41 8.95 35.74 11.61
C THR A 41 9.12 34.46 10.80
N GLN A 42 8.05 33.69 10.61
CA GLN A 42 8.10 32.50 9.76
C GLN A 42 8.34 32.94 8.30
N ALA A 43 9.39 32.41 7.69
CA ALA A 43 9.71 32.62 6.30
C ALA A 43 8.77 31.80 5.42
N ASP A 44 8.32 32.39 4.33
CA ASP A 44 7.69 31.68 3.23
C ASP A 44 8.81 31.14 2.29
N PRO A 45 8.99 29.82 2.18
CA PRO A 45 10.01 29.23 1.31
C PRO A 45 9.81 29.61 -0.16
N ALA A 46 8.55 29.78 -0.60
CA ALA A 46 8.23 30.13 -1.97
C ALA A 46 8.60 31.59 -2.27
N ALA A 47 8.27 32.52 -1.38
CA ALA A 47 8.66 33.93 -1.50
C ALA A 47 10.18 34.14 -1.47
N LEU A 48 10.93 33.23 -0.84
CA LEU A 48 12.39 33.23 -0.82
C LEU A 48 13.04 32.59 -2.06
N GLY A 49 12.25 32.05 -3.00
CA GLY A 49 12.78 31.33 -4.17
C GLY A 49 13.49 30.03 -3.81
N LEU A 50 13.22 29.47 -2.63
CA LEU A 50 13.75 28.17 -2.19
C LEU A 50 12.95 27.00 -2.77
N GLN A 51 11.76 27.27 -3.33
CA GLN A 51 11.00 26.30 -4.11
C GLN A 51 11.67 26.12 -5.47
N GLY A 52 12.13 24.89 -5.76
CA GLY A 52 12.59 24.53 -7.09
C GLY A 52 11.47 24.66 -8.14
N PRO A 53 11.81 24.64 -9.44
CA PRO A 53 10.78 24.55 -10.48
C PRO A 53 9.89 23.32 -10.26
N GLU A 54 8.66 23.38 -10.77
CA GLU A 54 7.80 22.21 -10.84
C GLU A 54 8.56 21.07 -11.55
N GLY A 55 8.50 19.87 -11.00
CA GLY A 55 9.06 18.69 -11.67
C GLY A 55 8.37 18.50 -13.02
N PRO A 56 9.04 17.88 -14.01
CA PRO A 56 8.34 17.47 -15.22
C PRO A 56 7.15 16.57 -14.86
N PRO A 57 6.01 16.67 -15.57
CA PRO A 57 4.93 15.70 -15.42
C PRO A 57 5.49 14.27 -15.55
N GLY A 58 5.12 13.39 -14.63
CA GLY A 58 5.51 11.98 -14.72
C GLY A 58 4.94 11.38 -16.00
N SER A 59 5.77 10.68 -16.78
CA SER A 59 5.36 10.00 -18.01
C SER A 59 4.69 8.65 -17.72
N VAL A 60 3.76 8.58 -16.78
CA VAL A 60 3.00 7.33 -16.57
C VAL A 60 1.89 7.25 -17.61
N SER A 61 1.91 6.18 -18.39
CA SER A 61 0.79 5.82 -19.25
C SER A 61 -0.50 5.67 -18.43
N ALA A 62 -1.66 5.86 -19.06
CA ALA A 62 -2.93 5.69 -18.37
C ALA A 62 -3.06 4.26 -17.84
N PRO A 63 -3.56 4.06 -16.60
CA PRO A 63 -3.67 2.73 -16.02
C PRO A 63 -4.64 1.85 -16.80
N VAL A 64 -4.25 0.60 -17.01
CA VAL A 64 -5.06 -0.46 -17.62
C VAL A 64 -5.47 -1.45 -16.53
N VAL A 65 -6.72 -1.89 -16.55
CA VAL A 65 -7.21 -2.93 -15.62
C VAL A 65 -7.00 -4.30 -16.24
N ARG A 66 -6.29 -5.17 -15.54
CA ARG A 66 -6.14 -6.60 -15.86
C ARG A 66 -6.95 -7.42 -14.88
N LEU A 67 -7.56 -8.51 -15.35
CA LEU A 67 -8.37 -9.40 -14.54
C LEU A 67 -7.68 -10.76 -14.43
N GLY A 68 -7.70 -11.34 -13.24
CA GLY A 68 -7.27 -12.71 -12.99
C GLY A 68 -8.31 -13.73 -13.41
N ALA A 69 -7.96 -15.01 -13.28
CA ALA A 69 -8.92 -16.09 -13.44
C ALA A 69 -10.00 -16.03 -12.35
N VAL A 70 -11.24 -16.39 -12.70
CA VAL A 70 -12.31 -16.53 -11.72
C VAL A 70 -12.17 -17.88 -11.04
N ASP A 71 -11.96 -17.86 -9.73
CA ASP A 71 -11.96 -19.06 -8.89
C ASP A 71 -13.32 -19.22 -8.21
N THR A 72 -13.85 -20.44 -8.13
CA THR A 72 -15.24 -20.71 -7.71
C THR A 72 -15.30 -21.76 -6.59
N ALA A 73 -15.86 -21.40 -5.45
CA ALA A 73 -16.20 -22.34 -4.38
C ALA A 73 -17.66 -22.79 -4.50
N ASN A 74 -17.86 -24.11 -4.66
CA ASN A 74 -19.17 -24.76 -4.68
C ASN A 74 -19.46 -25.38 -3.29
N GLY A 75 -20.08 -24.60 -2.41
CA GLY A 75 -20.52 -25.02 -1.07
C GLY A 75 -19.40 -25.25 -0.04
N GLY A 76 -19.66 -24.86 1.20
CA GLY A 76 -18.71 -25.00 2.31
C GLY A 76 -17.54 -24.00 2.24
N ALA A 77 -16.65 -24.06 3.23
CA ALA A 77 -15.47 -23.21 3.26
C ALA A 77 -14.35 -23.79 2.38
N GLN A 78 -13.92 -23.04 1.36
CA GLN A 78 -12.87 -23.43 0.41
C GLN A 78 -11.83 -22.32 0.30
N TYR A 79 -10.56 -22.71 0.15
CA TYR A 79 -9.49 -21.77 -0.13
C TYR A 79 -9.53 -21.43 -1.61
N LEU A 80 -9.61 -20.14 -1.93
CA LEU A 80 -9.59 -19.63 -3.29
C LEU A 80 -8.41 -18.71 -3.48
N GLU A 81 -7.83 -18.77 -4.67
CA GLU A 81 -6.70 -17.94 -5.07
C GLU A 81 -6.90 -17.44 -6.51
N SER A 82 -6.66 -16.15 -6.72
CA SER A 82 -6.73 -15.55 -8.05
C SER A 82 -5.63 -14.51 -8.19
N THR A 83 -4.94 -14.54 -9.32
CA THR A 83 -3.84 -13.62 -9.66
C THR A 83 -4.15 -12.89 -10.95
N ALA A 84 -4.10 -11.57 -10.92
CA ALA A 84 -4.22 -10.69 -12.08
C ALA A 84 -2.83 -10.20 -12.48
N VAL A 85 -2.33 -10.67 -13.63
CA VAL A 85 -0.96 -10.41 -14.10
C VAL A 85 -0.95 -9.22 -15.07
N CYS A 86 0.00 -8.30 -14.88
CA CYS A 86 0.27 -7.22 -15.83
C CYS A 86 1.07 -7.75 -17.04
N GLU A 87 0.99 -7.07 -18.18
CA GLU A 87 1.77 -7.50 -19.34
C GLU A 87 3.27 -7.26 -19.13
N VAL A 88 4.11 -7.94 -19.93
CA VAL A 88 5.56 -7.78 -19.86
C VAL A 88 5.92 -6.30 -20.10
N GLY A 89 6.63 -5.71 -19.15
CA GLY A 89 7.02 -4.30 -19.17
C GLY A 89 6.03 -3.36 -18.49
N GLU A 90 4.89 -3.86 -17.98
CA GLU A 90 4.01 -3.12 -17.09
C GLU A 90 4.35 -3.40 -15.61
N VAL A 91 3.94 -2.49 -14.72
CA VAL A 91 4.01 -2.65 -13.27
C VAL A 91 2.63 -2.54 -12.65
N ALA A 92 2.36 -3.34 -11.61
CA ALA A 92 1.12 -3.30 -10.85
C ALA A 92 1.19 -2.19 -9.80
N ILE A 93 0.49 -1.08 -10.01
CA ILE A 93 0.51 0.05 -9.06
C ILE A 93 -0.57 -0.07 -7.97
N SER A 94 -1.57 -0.91 -8.21
CA SER A 94 -2.68 -1.18 -7.31
C SER A 94 -3.44 -2.40 -7.79
N GLY A 95 -4.42 -2.84 -7.02
CA GLY A 95 -5.31 -3.91 -7.40
C GLY A 95 -6.30 -4.21 -6.28
N GLY A 96 -6.96 -5.35 -6.42
CA GLY A 96 -7.92 -5.82 -5.44
C GLY A 96 -8.57 -7.10 -5.91
N PHE A 97 -9.78 -7.32 -5.43
CA PHE A 97 -10.57 -8.48 -5.78
C PHE A 97 -12.04 -8.12 -5.89
N ILE A 98 -12.74 -8.95 -6.65
CA ILE A 98 -14.18 -8.94 -6.81
C ILE A 98 -14.68 -10.26 -6.24
N VAL A 99 -15.71 -10.18 -5.39
CA VAL A 99 -16.46 -11.34 -4.93
C VAL A 99 -17.88 -11.24 -5.46
N THR A 100 -18.34 -12.28 -6.15
CA THR A 100 -19.75 -12.40 -6.55
C THR A 100 -20.38 -13.52 -5.75
N ASP A 101 -21.58 -13.25 -5.21
CA ASP A 101 -22.45 -14.20 -4.50
C ASP A 101 -21.87 -14.89 -3.25
N GLY A 102 -21.22 -14.09 -2.38
CA GLY A 102 -21.06 -14.42 -0.96
C GLY A 102 -19.92 -13.68 -0.27
N CYS A 103 -19.14 -14.34 0.60
CA CYS A 103 -18.10 -13.68 1.38
C CYS A 103 -16.77 -14.44 1.46
N ILE A 104 -15.68 -13.68 1.33
CA ILE A 104 -14.31 -14.14 1.54
C ILE A 104 -13.79 -13.65 2.90
N ASN A 105 -13.21 -14.56 3.66
CA ASN A 105 -12.40 -14.25 4.83
C ASN A 105 -10.92 -14.22 4.42
N LEU A 106 -10.41 -13.02 4.27
CA LEU A 106 -9.01 -12.75 3.90
C LEU A 106 -8.02 -12.97 5.04
N GLN A 107 -8.47 -13.21 6.26
CA GLN A 107 -7.58 -13.34 7.43
C GLN A 107 -7.10 -14.76 7.68
N GLN A 108 -7.57 -15.75 6.91
CA GLN A 108 -7.38 -17.12 7.32
C GLN A 108 -6.12 -17.76 6.71
N TYR A 109 -5.14 -17.88 7.60
CA TYR A 109 -3.91 -18.65 7.54
C TYR A 109 -4.13 -20.09 7.03
N ASP A 110 -3.55 -20.42 5.88
CA ASP A 110 -3.31 -21.80 5.41
C ASP A 110 -2.13 -22.41 6.21
N PRO A 111 -2.19 -23.68 6.67
CA PRO A 111 -1.07 -24.35 7.34
C PRO A 111 0.20 -24.63 6.49
N THR A 112 0.28 -24.20 5.23
CA THR A 112 1.51 -24.32 4.40
C THR A 112 2.55 -23.24 4.78
N PRO A 113 3.84 -23.38 4.40
CA PRO A 113 4.93 -22.52 4.91
C PRO A 113 4.87 -21.05 4.47
N THR A 114 3.94 -20.66 3.59
CA THR A 114 3.82 -19.30 3.06
C THR A 114 2.35 -18.88 2.89
N PRO A 115 1.56 -18.72 3.97
CA PRO A 115 0.16 -18.35 3.85
C PRO A 115 0.01 -16.83 3.92
N HIS A 116 0.08 -16.17 2.77
CA HIS A 116 -0.38 -14.79 2.67
C HIS A 116 -1.88 -14.82 2.36
N GLY A 117 -2.71 -14.92 3.41
CA GLY A 117 -4.12 -14.59 3.28
C GLY A 117 -4.27 -13.08 3.10
N GLY A 118 -5.04 -12.64 2.10
CA GLY A 118 -5.20 -11.23 1.82
C GLY A 118 -5.37 -10.90 0.35
N SER A 119 -5.25 -9.60 0.09
CA SER A 119 -5.15 -9.02 -1.25
C SER A 119 -3.88 -8.19 -1.26
N PHE A 120 -2.92 -8.54 -2.11
CA PHE A 120 -1.57 -8.00 -2.04
C PHE A 120 -0.90 -7.88 -3.42
N PRO A 121 0.04 -6.94 -3.57
CA PRO A 121 0.92 -6.90 -4.74
C PRO A 121 1.78 -8.16 -4.79
N SER A 122 1.89 -8.78 -5.97
CA SER A 122 2.57 -10.06 -6.15
C SER A 122 3.46 -10.09 -7.40
N ASP A 123 4.26 -11.14 -7.52
CA ASP A 123 4.84 -11.58 -8.79
C ASP A 123 3.79 -12.29 -9.67
N ASP A 124 4.19 -12.68 -10.88
CA ASP A 124 3.33 -13.37 -11.85
C ASP A 124 2.97 -14.81 -11.46
N LEU A 125 3.60 -15.33 -10.40
CA LEU A 125 3.33 -16.64 -9.80
C LEU A 125 2.40 -16.55 -8.58
N GLY A 126 2.02 -15.35 -8.16
CA GLY A 126 1.13 -15.11 -7.02
C GLY A 126 1.85 -14.94 -5.68
N ASN A 127 3.18 -14.97 -5.64
CA ASN A 127 3.95 -14.73 -4.41
C ASN A 127 3.98 -13.24 -4.09
N PRO A 128 3.93 -12.81 -2.81
CA PRO A 128 3.99 -11.40 -2.47
C PRO A 128 5.28 -10.76 -2.97
N ALA A 129 5.15 -9.56 -3.55
CA ALA A 129 6.32 -8.78 -3.96
C ALA A 129 7.17 -8.39 -2.74
N GLU A 130 8.48 -8.56 -2.83
CA GLU A 130 9.38 -8.21 -1.73
C GLU A 130 9.51 -6.68 -1.58
N ALA A 131 9.99 -6.24 -0.42
CA ALA A 131 10.20 -4.82 -0.16
C ALA A 131 11.26 -4.25 -1.12
N GLY A 132 10.84 -3.33 -1.98
CA GLY A 132 11.71 -2.68 -2.97
C GLY A 132 11.67 -3.30 -4.36
N GLU A 133 10.92 -4.39 -4.53
CA GLU A 133 10.62 -4.94 -5.86
C GLU A 133 9.40 -4.26 -6.48
N THR A 134 9.40 -4.18 -7.81
CA THR A 134 8.24 -3.70 -8.57
C THR A 134 7.29 -4.87 -8.82
N PRO A 135 6.09 -4.89 -8.20
CA PRO A 135 5.14 -5.97 -8.44
C PRO A 135 4.69 -6.01 -9.90
N THR A 136 4.54 -7.21 -10.43
CA THR A 136 4.09 -7.48 -11.79
C THR A 136 2.66 -8.01 -11.84
N ALA A 137 2.06 -8.26 -10.68
CA ALA A 137 0.70 -8.74 -10.56
C ALA A 137 0.04 -8.31 -9.24
N TRP A 138 -1.22 -8.67 -9.10
CA TRP A 138 -1.98 -8.55 -7.87
C TRP A 138 -2.68 -9.87 -7.56
N THR A 139 -2.51 -10.36 -6.33
CA THR A 139 -3.08 -11.64 -5.91
C THR A 139 -4.06 -11.45 -4.76
N VAL A 140 -5.15 -12.21 -4.81
CA VAL A 140 -6.05 -12.41 -3.69
C VAL A 140 -6.06 -13.88 -3.33
N ALA A 141 -5.92 -14.17 -2.05
CA ALA A 141 -6.00 -15.52 -1.53
C ALA A 141 -6.72 -15.53 -0.17
N GLY A 142 -7.61 -16.50 0.05
CA GLY A 142 -8.34 -16.59 1.32
C GLY A 142 -9.40 -17.68 1.35
N LEU A 143 -9.97 -17.90 2.54
CA LEU A 143 -11.03 -18.88 2.73
C LEU A 143 -12.41 -18.24 2.51
N THR A 144 -13.23 -18.85 1.68
CA THR A 144 -14.66 -18.50 1.62
C THR A 144 -15.34 -18.98 2.89
N ALA A 145 -16.19 -18.14 3.48
CA ALA A 145 -16.77 -18.41 4.80
C ALA A 145 -18.32 -18.42 4.80
N CYS A 146 -18.96 -18.01 3.71
CA CYS A 146 -20.40 -18.05 3.56
C CYS A 146 -20.82 -18.09 2.10
N GLY A 147 -22.00 -18.66 1.80
CA GLY A 147 -22.53 -18.78 0.44
C GLY A 147 -22.48 -20.22 -0.11
N THR A 148 -23.26 -20.47 -1.16
CA THR A 148 -23.26 -21.76 -1.88
C THR A 148 -22.40 -21.73 -3.12
N ASP A 149 -22.23 -20.56 -3.75
CA ASP A 149 -21.52 -20.38 -5.01
C ASP A 149 -20.73 -19.07 -4.96
N ASN A 150 -19.55 -19.11 -4.34
CA ASN A 150 -18.70 -17.92 -4.24
C ASN A 150 -17.74 -17.88 -5.43
N THR A 151 -17.66 -16.74 -6.11
CA THR A 151 -16.57 -16.50 -7.06
C THR A 151 -15.62 -15.43 -6.54
N VAL A 152 -14.33 -15.60 -6.78
CA VAL A 152 -13.28 -14.64 -6.46
C VAL A 152 -12.47 -14.38 -7.72
N GLN A 153 -12.25 -13.11 -8.02
CA GLN A 153 -11.43 -12.68 -9.13
C GLN A 153 -10.53 -11.52 -8.71
N ALA A 154 -9.22 -11.66 -8.87
CA ALA A 154 -8.29 -10.55 -8.70
C ALA A 154 -8.43 -9.56 -9.87
N PHE A 155 -8.12 -8.30 -9.58
CA PHE A 155 -7.81 -7.32 -10.61
C PHE A 155 -6.54 -6.56 -10.26
N ALA A 156 -5.77 -6.18 -11.28
CA ALA A 156 -4.59 -5.34 -11.16
C ALA A 156 -4.76 -4.06 -11.99
N LEU A 157 -4.30 -2.95 -11.43
CA LEU A 157 -4.14 -1.67 -12.12
C LEU A 157 -2.68 -1.61 -12.59
N CYS A 158 -2.48 -1.76 -13.89
CA CYS A 158 -1.18 -1.86 -14.52
C CYS A 158 -0.84 -0.57 -15.27
N VAL A 159 0.41 -0.14 -15.21
CA VAL A 159 0.92 0.97 -16.02
C VAL A 159 2.21 0.55 -16.71
N ALA A 160 2.39 0.97 -17.95
CA ALA A 160 3.72 0.98 -18.56
C ALA A 160 4.51 2.17 -17.99
N PRO A 161 5.76 1.95 -17.55
CA PRO A 161 6.65 2.98 -17.01
C PRO A 161 7.09 4.01 -18.07
#